data_AF-A0A8B3L8V8-F1
#
_entry.id   AF-A0A8B3L8V8-F1
#
_cell.length_a   1.000
_cell.length_b   1.000
_cell.length_c   1.000
_cell.angle_alpha   90.00
_cell.angle_beta   90.00
_cell.angle_gamma   90.00
#
_symmetry.space_group_name_H-M   'P 1'
#
loop_
_entity.id
_entity.type
_entity.pdbx_description
1 polymer ?
#
loop_
_entity_poly.entity_id
_entity_poly.type
_entity_poly.pdbx_seq_one_letter_code
_entity_poly.pdbx_strand_id
1 'polypeptide(L)'
;MKGAIILVVLGAMFVPTGLRAADYCDDKIEPGESPDGKAMTMMSSIFSIGLAERYCGAPPMPLSQIFVVVEEAHGCGPRARLEAKFKKTLDEGGSKITTTAELVREMLSEGGSDLPQAEVDRQAKAAIETEMGGCSELVKMQREFQERYRNPPQWPPKPEK
;
A
#
# COMPACT_ATOMS: atom_id res chain seq x y z
N MET A 1 -25.37 -48.94 -23.03
CA MET A 1 -26.37 -48.30 -22.16
C MET A 1 -25.72 -48.00 -20.81
N LYS A 2 -25.91 -46.77 -20.30
CA LYS A 2 -25.56 -46.26 -18.95
C LYS A 2 -24.04 -46.01 -18.78
N GLY A 3 -23.55 -44.77 -18.77
CA GLY A 3 -23.78 -43.72 -17.75
C GLY A 3 -22.48 -43.63 -16.94
N ALA A 4 -21.89 -42.50 -16.58
CA ALA A 4 -22.34 -41.14 -16.47
C ALA A 4 -21.14 -40.19 -16.64
N ILE A 5 -21.42 -39.03 -17.22
CA ILE A 5 -20.57 -37.84 -17.20
C ILE A 5 -20.60 -37.31 -15.77
N ILE A 6 -19.44 -37.18 -15.12
CA ILE A 6 -19.32 -36.39 -13.90
C ILE A 6 -18.34 -35.25 -14.20
N LEU A 7 -18.92 -34.14 -14.65
CA LEU A 7 -18.34 -32.81 -14.57
C LEU A 7 -18.21 -32.44 -13.10
N VAL A 8 -17.04 -32.64 -12.50
CA VAL A 8 -16.71 -31.97 -11.23
C VAL A 8 -16.21 -30.58 -11.59
N VAL A 9 -17.16 -29.65 -11.61
CA VAL A 9 -16.89 -28.21 -11.53
C VAL A 9 -16.27 -27.96 -10.15
N LEU A 10 -14.94 -28.01 -10.05
CA LEU A 10 -14.19 -27.48 -8.90
C LEU A 10 -14.06 -25.96 -9.09
N GLY A 11 -15.21 -25.29 -9.19
CA GLY A 11 -15.38 -23.84 -9.31
C GLY A 11 -15.94 -23.28 -8.01
N ALA A 12 -15.19 -23.46 -6.92
CA ALA A 12 -15.34 -22.81 -5.63
C ALA A 12 -14.02 -23.12 -4.91
N MET A 13 -13.13 -22.19 -4.57
CA MET A 13 -13.34 -20.91 -3.94
C MET A 13 -12.17 -19.98 -4.31
N PHE A 14 -12.37 -19.04 -5.24
CA PHE A 14 -11.65 -17.76 -5.17
C PHE A 14 -12.64 -16.77 -4.58
N VAL A 15 -12.87 -16.93 -3.28
CA VAL A 15 -13.60 -15.97 -2.49
C VAL A 15 -12.56 -15.31 -1.58
N PRO A 16 -12.07 -14.09 -1.88
CA PRO A 16 -11.43 -13.28 -0.87
C PRO A 16 -12.54 -12.63 -0.02
N THR A 17 -13.42 -13.41 0.60
CA THR A 17 -14.36 -12.87 1.59
C THR A 17 -13.64 -12.83 2.93
N GLY A 18 -13.14 -11.65 3.28
CA GLY A 18 -13.02 -11.25 4.68
C GLY A 18 -11.85 -11.82 5.49
N LEU A 19 -10.81 -12.37 4.86
CA LEU A 19 -9.58 -12.62 5.63
C LEU A 19 -8.87 -11.28 5.95
N ARG A 20 -9.06 -10.87 7.22
CA ARG A 20 -8.12 -10.12 8.08
C ARG A 20 -8.13 -8.59 8.07
N ALA A 21 -9.30 -7.93 7.98
CA ALA A 21 -9.36 -6.55 8.51
C ALA A 21 -9.05 -6.52 10.02
N ALA A 22 -9.50 -7.50 10.81
CA ALA A 22 -9.21 -7.55 12.26
C ALA A 22 -7.71 -7.73 12.55
N ASP A 23 -7.05 -8.71 11.93
CA ASP A 23 -5.62 -8.97 12.16
C ASP A 23 -4.70 -7.93 11.49
N TYR A 24 -5.07 -7.38 10.32
CA TYR A 24 -4.31 -6.29 9.70
C TYR A 24 -4.37 -5.00 10.53
N CYS A 25 -5.51 -4.73 11.18
CA CYS A 25 -5.71 -3.50 11.94
C CYS A 25 -5.29 -3.59 13.41
N ASP A 26 -5.10 -4.80 13.93
CA ASP A 26 -4.50 -5.02 15.25
C ASP A 26 -2.98 -4.93 15.13
N ASP A 27 -2.32 -4.39 16.16
CA ASP A 27 -0.84 -4.31 16.20
C ASP A 27 -0.24 -5.63 16.73
N LYS A 28 -1.04 -6.70 16.78
CA LYS A 28 -0.67 -8.01 17.26
C LYS A 28 -0.40 -8.92 16.08
N ILE A 29 0.81 -9.44 16.00
CA ILE A 29 1.17 -10.49 15.05
C ILE A 29 0.69 -11.81 15.64
N GLU A 30 -0.30 -12.46 15.02
CA GLU A 30 -0.69 -13.80 15.44
C GLU A 30 0.42 -14.83 15.13
N PRO A 31 0.60 -15.90 15.94
CA PRO A 31 1.58 -16.94 15.65
C PRO A 31 1.35 -17.57 14.26
N GLY A 32 2.27 -17.33 13.32
CA GLY A 32 2.20 -17.81 11.94
C GLY A 32 1.71 -16.79 10.91
N GLU A 33 1.30 -15.59 11.33
CA GLU A 33 1.10 -14.45 10.44
C GLU A 33 2.46 -13.84 10.08
N SER A 34 2.69 -13.56 8.79
CA SER A 34 3.93 -12.87 8.41
C SER A 34 3.84 -11.42 8.91
N PRO A 35 4.79 -10.96 9.74
CA PRO A 35 4.87 -9.55 10.16
C PRO A 35 4.92 -8.59 8.95
N ASP A 36 5.32 -9.13 7.80
CA ASP A 36 5.71 -8.39 6.63
C ASP A 36 4.52 -7.95 5.75
N GLY A 37 3.36 -8.62 5.80
CA GLY A 37 2.28 -8.35 4.83
C GLY A 37 1.77 -6.91 4.85
N LYS A 38 1.48 -6.40 6.05
CA LYS A 38 1.06 -5.01 6.29
C LYS A 38 2.16 -4.02 5.95
N ALA A 39 3.37 -4.27 6.46
CA ALA A 39 4.52 -3.43 6.21
C ALA A 39 4.83 -3.33 4.70
N MET A 40 4.81 -4.45 4.00
CA MET A 40 5.04 -4.51 2.55
C MET A 40 3.96 -3.79 1.76
N THR A 41 2.69 -3.90 2.15
CA THR A 41 1.59 -3.17 1.48
C THR A 41 1.74 -1.66 1.64
N MET A 42 2.06 -1.22 2.86
CA MET A 42 2.32 0.19 3.16
C MET A 42 3.54 0.70 2.39
N MET A 43 4.65 -0.02 2.45
CA MET A 43 5.92 0.35 1.80
C MET A 43 5.78 0.37 0.28
N SER A 44 5.12 -0.63 -0.30
CA SER A 44 4.81 -0.66 -1.73
C SER A 44 3.95 0.53 -2.14
N SER A 45 2.93 0.88 -1.35
CA SER A 45 2.08 2.04 -1.65
C SER A 45 2.88 3.34 -1.63
N ILE A 46 3.64 3.59 -0.54
CA ILE A 46 4.45 4.80 -0.42
C ILE A 46 5.50 4.87 -1.54
N PHE A 47 6.08 3.73 -1.93
CA PHE A 47 7.03 3.66 -3.03
C PHE A 47 6.43 4.00 -4.38
N SER A 48 5.30 3.39 -4.73
CA SER A 48 4.59 3.69 -5.99
C SER A 48 4.21 5.17 -6.06
N ILE A 49 3.70 5.75 -4.96
CA ILE A 49 3.40 7.18 -4.88
C ILE A 49 4.67 8.03 -5.02
N GLY A 50 5.75 7.68 -4.33
CA GLY A 50 7.03 8.40 -4.44
C GLY A 50 7.63 8.35 -5.84
N LEU A 51 7.52 7.22 -6.54
CA LEU A 51 7.91 7.10 -7.94
C LEU A 51 7.03 7.98 -8.84
N ALA A 52 5.71 7.97 -8.62
CA ALA A 52 4.76 8.80 -9.36
C ALA A 52 5.11 10.30 -9.22
N GLU A 53 5.37 10.75 -8.00
CA GLU A 53 5.71 12.15 -7.68
C GLU A 53 7.05 12.56 -8.29
N ARG A 54 8.08 11.75 -8.07
CA ARG A 54 9.46 12.12 -8.41
C ARG A 54 9.79 11.94 -9.89
N TYR A 55 9.25 10.93 -10.54
CA TYR A 55 9.64 10.52 -11.89
C TYR A 55 8.53 10.67 -12.93
N CYS A 56 7.26 10.72 -12.52
CA CYS A 56 6.11 10.76 -13.44
C CYS A 56 5.31 12.06 -13.37
N GLY A 57 5.73 13.04 -12.56
CA GLY A 57 5.09 14.36 -12.47
C GLY A 57 3.75 14.37 -11.74
N ALA A 58 3.46 13.36 -10.92
CA ALA A 58 2.29 13.38 -10.05
C ALA A 58 2.43 14.46 -8.96
N PRO A 59 1.33 15.07 -8.51
CA PRO A 59 1.38 16.04 -7.41
C PRO A 59 1.82 15.38 -6.09
N PRO A 60 2.58 16.08 -5.22
CA PRO A 60 3.05 15.52 -3.96
C PRO A 60 1.90 15.21 -2.99
N MET A 61 2.04 14.11 -2.24
CA MET A 61 1.14 13.65 -1.21
C MET A 61 1.91 13.47 0.12
N PRO A 62 1.42 14.03 1.23
CA PRO A 62 2.02 13.78 2.54
C PRO A 62 1.94 12.29 2.93
N LEU A 63 3.00 11.77 3.56
CA LEU A 63 3.04 10.39 4.06
C LEU A 63 1.86 10.05 4.97
N SER A 64 1.42 11.01 5.79
CA SER A 64 0.25 10.84 6.67
C SER A 64 -1.02 10.49 5.89
N GLN A 65 -1.20 11.08 4.70
CA GLN A 65 -2.37 10.80 3.85
C GLN A 65 -2.29 9.42 3.23
N ILE A 66 -1.10 9.00 2.78
CA ILE A 66 -0.88 7.65 2.24
C ILE A 66 -1.18 6.62 3.33
N PHE A 67 -0.63 6.82 4.54
CA PHE A 67 -0.88 5.96 5.70
C PHE A 67 -2.37 5.82 6.00
N VAL A 68 -3.08 6.95 6.10
CA VAL A 68 -4.52 6.97 6.38
C VAL A 68 -5.29 6.20 5.29
N VAL A 69 -5.02 6.46 4.01
CA VAL A 69 -5.76 5.82 2.91
C VAL A 69 -5.54 4.31 2.88
N VAL A 70 -4.31 3.84 3.09
CA VAL A 70 -4.01 2.40 3.15
C VAL A 70 -4.77 1.76 4.30
N GLU A 71 -4.63 2.29 5.53
CA GLU A 71 -5.29 1.72 6.70
C GLU A 71 -6.83 1.78 6.59
N GLU A 72 -7.41 2.85 6.01
CA GLU A 72 -8.84 2.94 5.73
C GLU A 72 -9.31 1.90 4.71
N ALA A 73 -8.53 1.65 3.66
CA ALA A 73 -8.85 0.63 2.66
C ALA A 73 -8.88 -0.78 3.25
N HIS A 74 -8.14 -1.01 4.34
CA HIS A 74 -8.16 -2.26 5.11
C HIS A 74 -9.21 -2.29 6.23
N GLY A 75 -9.99 -1.22 6.40
CA GLY A 75 -11.04 -1.16 7.42
C GLY A 75 -10.50 -0.87 8.83
N CYS A 76 -9.39 -0.16 8.96
CA CYS A 76 -8.76 0.09 10.26
C CYS A 76 -9.30 1.30 11.01
N GLY A 77 -10.61 1.49 11.02
CA GLY A 77 -11.23 2.51 11.88
C GLY A 77 -11.43 3.87 11.22
N PRO A 78 -12.03 4.81 11.97
CA PRO A 78 -12.32 6.13 11.45
C PRO A 78 -11.04 6.94 11.26
N ARG A 79 -10.99 7.75 10.20
CA ARG A 79 -9.86 8.61 9.82
C ARG A 79 -9.15 9.31 10.98
N ALA A 80 -9.93 9.98 11.84
CA ALA A 80 -9.39 10.77 12.95
C ALA A 80 -8.51 9.94 13.91
N ARG A 81 -8.84 8.64 14.10
CA ARG A 81 -8.03 7.72 14.90
C ARG A 81 -6.70 7.40 14.21
N LEU A 82 -6.74 7.18 12.90
CA LEU A 82 -5.56 6.86 12.10
C LEU A 82 -4.60 8.05 12.02
N GLU A 83 -5.12 9.25 11.83
CA GLU A 83 -4.33 10.50 11.86
C GLU A 83 -3.65 10.69 13.22
N ALA A 84 -4.37 10.45 14.33
CA ALA A 84 -3.79 10.51 15.67
C ALA A 84 -2.72 9.44 15.90
N LYS A 85 -2.92 8.22 15.38
CA LYS A 85 -1.92 7.13 15.44
C LYS A 85 -0.64 7.54 14.71
N PHE A 86 -0.76 8.04 13.47
CA PHE A 86 0.38 8.48 12.68
C PHE A 86 1.17 9.60 13.39
N LYS A 87 0.46 10.61 13.91
CA LYS A 87 1.08 11.70 14.67
C LYS A 87 1.85 11.18 15.88
N LYS A 88 1.24 10.28 16.66
CA LYS A 88 1.89 9.67 17.82
C LYS A 88 3.18 8.93 17.42
N THR A 89 3.16 8.16 16.33
CA THR A 89 4.35 7.45 15.83
C THR A 89 5.48 8.39 15.43
N LEU A 90 5.16 9.55 14.84
CA LEU A 90 6.18 10.57 14.55
C LEU A 90 6.75 11.20 15.82
N ASP A 91 5.89 11.54 16.77
CA ASP A 91 6.29 12.18 18.04
C ASP A 91 7.16 11.22 18.90
N GLU A 92 6.92 9.91 18.83
CA GLU A 92 7.68 8.86 19.53
C GLU A 92 8.99 8.47 18.81
N GLY A 93 9.36 9.16 17.72
CA GLY A 93 10.60 8.91 16.97
C GLY A 93 10.58 7.62 16.14
N GLY A 94 9.39 7.13 15.78
CA GLY A 94 9.18 5.82 15.16
C GLY A 94 9.67 5.66 13.72
N SER A 95 10.05 6.73 13.01
CA SER A 95 10.57 6.62 11.63
C SER A 95 11.60 7.70 11.32
N LYS A 96 12.74 7.29 10.74
CA LYS A 96 13.72 8.22 10.13
C LYS A 96 13.26 8.75 8.77
N ILE A 97 12.32 8.07 8.14
CA ILE A 97 11.77 8.40 6.82
C ILE A 97 10.53 9.26 7.03
N THR A 98 10.59 10.50 6.57
CA THR A 98 9.54 11.51 6.74
C THR A 98 8.91 11.93 5.42
N THR A 99 9.49 11.51 4.30
CA THR A 99 8.99 11.79 2.95
C THR A 99 8.93 10.54 2.06
N THR A 100 8.04 10.57 1.07
CA THR A 100 7.97 9.55 -0.02
C THR A 100 9.30 9.43 -0.77
N ALA A 101 9.98 10.57 -0.98
CA ALA A 101 11.26 10.63 -1.69
C ALA A 101 12.41 9.96 -0.92
N GLU A 102 12.48 10.16 0.41
CA GLU A 102 13.42 9.45 1.26
C GLU A 102 13.18 7.95 1.21
N LEU A 103 11.91 7.51 1.23
CA LEU A 103 11.60 6.10 1.10
C LEU A 103 12.04 5.52 -0.25
N VAL A 104 11.75 6.21 -1.35
CA VAL A 104 12.16 5.75 -2.70
C VAL A 104 13.66 5.58 -2.78
N ARG A 105 14.42 6.53 -2.23
CA ARG A 105 15.88 6.41 -2.19
C ARG A 105 16.32 5.20 -1.35
N GLU A 106 15.73 5.00 -0.16
CA GLU A 106 16.06 3.87 0.71
C GLU A 106 15.77 2.54 0.02
N MET A 107 14.62 2.38 -0.61
CA MET A 107 14.24 1.11 -1.24
C MET A 107 15.03 0.79 -2.51
N LEU A 108 15.50 1.80 -3.23
CA LEU A 108 16.38 1.62 -4.38
C LEU A 108 17.85 1.43 -3.96
N SER A 109 18.22 1.86 -2.76
CA SER A 109 19.58 1.72 -2.25
C SER A 109 19.65 0.51 -1.34
N GLU A 110 19.99 -0.68 -1.86
CA GLU A 110 20.09 -1.95 -1.12
C GLU A 110 20.78 -1.80 0.26
N GLY A 111 20.02 -1.48 1.32
CA GLY A 111 20.52 -1.34 2.69
C GLY A 111 21.39 -0.11 2.96
N GLY A 112 21.22 1.00 2.25
CA GLY A 112 21.81 2.30 2.64
C GLY A 112 23.21 2.61 2.13
N SER A 113 23.66 1.96 1.04
CA SER A 113 24.82 2.48 0.30
C SER A 113 24.42 3.76 -0.43
N ASP A 114 25.22 4.83 -0.32
CA ASP A 114 25.07 6.07 -1.11
C ASP A 114 25.27 5.77 -2.61
N LEU A 115 24.26 5.20 -3.26
CA LEU A 115 24.26 5.02 -4.71
C LEU A 115 24.33 6.40 -5.35
N PRO A 116 25.16 6.59 -6.39
CA PRO A 116 25.13 7.81 -7.18
C PRO A 116 23.71 8.10 -7.65
N GLN A 117 23.27 9.36 -7.64
CA GLN A 117 21.89 9.71 -8.02
C GLN A 117 21.51 9.19 -9.42
N ALA A 118 22.47 9.15 -10.36
CA ALA A 118 22.26 8.59 -11.69
C ALA A 118 21.92 7.09 -11.68
N GLU A 119 22.47 6.34 -10.73
CA GLU A 119 22.16 4.92 -10.53
C GLU A 119 20.76 4.75 -9.95
N VAL A 120 20.41 5.55 -8.93
CA VAL A 120 19.04 5.58 -8.36
C VAL A 120 18.02 5.91 -9.46
N ASP A 121 18.29 6.91 -10.29
CA ASP A 121 17.40 7.30 -11.39
C ASP A 121 17.26 6.19 -12.45
N ARG A 122 18.35 5.46 -12.73
CA ARG A 122 18.33 4.31 -13.64
C ARG A 122 17.44 3.19 -13.10
N GLN A 123 17.60 2.85 -11.81
CA GLN A 123 16.83 1.79 -11.17
C GLN A 123 15.35 2.18 -11.03
N ALA A 124 15.07 3.43 -10.66
CA ALA A 124 13.71 3.96 -10.62
C ALA A 124 13.03 3.82 -11.99
N LYS A 125 13.73 4.22 -13.07
CA LYS A 125 13.20 4.09 -14.43
C LYS A 125 12.95 2.63 -14.80
N ALA A 126 13.84 1.71 -14.43
CA ALA A 126 13.64 0.29 -14.65
C ALA A 126 12.38 -0.21 -13.92
N ALA A 127 12.26 0.04 -12.61
CA ALA A 127 11.11 -0.36 -11.81
C ALA A 127 9.79 0.19 -12.36
N ILE A 128 9.77 1.47 -12.79
CA ILE A 128 8.60 2.10 -13.40
C ILE A 128 8.14 1.33 -14.64
N GLU A 129 9.06 1.03 -15.56
CA GLU A 129 8.73 0.41 -16.86
C GLU A 129 8.48 -1.10 -16.76
N THR A 130 9.15 -1.80 -15.85
CA THR A 130 9.11 -3.28 -15.80
C THR A 130 8.17 -3.85 -14.76
N GLU A 131 7.98 -3.16 -13.64
CA GLU A 131 7.24 -3.70 -12.48
C GLU A 131 5.96 -2.93 -12.19
N MET A 132 5.95 -1.61 -12.44
CA MET A 132 4.86 -0.72 -12.00
C MET A 132 3.86 -0.36 -13.11
N GLY A 133 4.01 -0.91 -14.32
CA GLY A 133 3.11 -0.66 -15.44
C GLY A 133 3.28 0.73 -16.09
N GLY A 134 4.38 1.41 -15.83
CA GLY A 134 4.73 2.71 -16.41
C GLY A 134 4.10 3.91 -15.68
N CYS A 135 4.47 5.11 -16.14
CA CYS A 135 4.02 6.34 -15.49
C CYS A 135 2.50 6.58 -15.54
N SER A 136 1.79 6.05 -16.54
CA SER A 136 0.34 6.19 -16.61
C SER A 136 -0.36 5.48 -15.45
N GLU A 137 0.09 4.27 -15.09
CA GLU A 137 -0.49 3.51 -13.99
C GLU A 137 -0.12 4.12 -12.63
N LEU A 138 1.12 4.56 -12.46
CA LEU A 138 1.57 5.24 -11.24
C LEU A 138 0.80 6.54 -10.97
N VAL A 139 0.62 7.38 -12.00
CA VAL A 139 -0.15 8.64 -11.87
C VAL A 139 -1.63 8.36 -11.60
N LYS A 140 -2.19 7.32 -12.23
CA LYS A 140 -3.57 6.88 -11.97
C LYS A 140 -3.75 6.42 -10.52
N MET A 141 -2.86 5.54 -10.03
CA MET A 141 -2.87 5.07 -8.64
C MET A 141 -2.77 6.25 -7.66
N GLN A 142 -1.86 7.19 -7.92
CA GLN A 142 -1.72 8.39 -7.09
C GLN A 142 -3.02 9.21 -7.05
N ARG A 143 -3.69 9.38 -8.19
CA ARG A 143 -4.96 10.11 -8.26
C ARG A 143 -6.05 9.39 -7.47
N GLU A 144 -6.14 8.07 -7.59
CA GLU A 144 -7.09 7.25 -6.82
C GLU A 144 -6.85 7.40 -5.31
N PHE A 145 -5.59 7.44 -4.87
CA PHE A 145 -5.23 7.74 -3.48
C PHE A 145 -5.70 9.14 -3.05
N GLN A 146 -5.47 10.16 -3.88
CA GLN A 146 -5.93 11.52 -3.59
C GLN A 146 -7.46 11.62 -3.55
N GLU A 147 -8.15 10.87 -4.40
CA GLU A 147 -9.61 10.83 -4.43
C GLU A 147 -10.19 10.13 -3.20
N ARG A 148 -9.60 9.01 -2.76
CA ARG A 148 -9.97 8.32 -1.51
C ARG A 148 -9.69 9.19 -0.29
N TYR A 149 -8.56 9.91 -0.28
CA TYR A 149 -8.28 10.85 0.79
C TYR A 149 -9.30 12.00 0.80
N ARG A 150 -9.68 12.56 -0.34
CA ARG A 150 -10.72 13.63 -0.39
C ARG A 150 -12.12 13.11 -0.05
N ASN A 151 -12.41 11.86 -0.38
CA ASN A 151 -13.71 11.23 -0.21
C ASN A 151 -13.58 9.97 0.66
N PRO A 152 -13.44 10.11 1.99
CA PRO A 152 -13.31 8.97 2.89
C PRO A 152 -14.48 7.99 2.71
N PRO A 153 -14.22 6.68 2.80
CA PRO A 153 -15.30 5.70 2.91
C PRO A 153 -16.12 5.97 4.18
N GLN A 154 -17.40 5.62 4.14
CA GLN A 154 -18.26 5.73 5.31
C GLN A 154 -17.78 4.78 6.41
N TRP A 155 -17.67 5.29 7.63
CA TRP A 155 -17.34 4.51 8.82
C TRP A 155 -18.53 4.46 9.81
N PRO A 156 -18.89 3.29 10.39
CA PRO A 156 -18.36 1.96 10.05
C PRO A 156 -18.76 1.53 8.63
N PRO A 157 -18.00 0.61 7.99
CA PRO A 157 -18.33 0.08 6.68
C PRO A 157 -19.74 -0.52 6.72
N LYS A 158 -20.55 -0.26 5.70
CA LYS A 158 -21.83 -0.95 5.57
C LYS A 158 -21.55 -2.44 5.35
N PRO A 159 -22.30 -3.36 5.98
CA PRO A 159 -22.18 -4.77 5.66
C PRO A 159 -22.48 -4.96 4.17
N GLU A 160 -21.57 -5.63 3.47
CA GLU A 160 -21.82 -6.08 2.10
C GLU A 160 -23.02 -7.04 2.12
N LYS A 161 -24.01 -6.79 1.27
CA LYS A 161 -25.25 -7.58 1.18
C LYS A 161 -25.08 -8.79 0.27
#